data_AF-Q5GIW2-F1
#
_entry.id   AF-Q5GIW2-F1
#
_cell.length_a   1.000
_cell.length_b   1.000
_cell.length_c   1.000
_cell.angle_alpha   90.00
_cell.angle_beta   90.00
_cell.angle_gamma   90.00
#
_symmetry.space_group_name_H-M   'P 1'
#
loop_
_entity.id
_entity.type
_entity.pdbx_description
1 polymer ?
#
loop_
_entity_poly.entity_id
_entity_poly.type
_entity_poly.pdbx_seq_one_letter_code
_entity_poly.pdbx_strand_id
1 'polypeptide(L)'
;APDSRPQGADQIFGTTKYFTFTGSTDLVASSTQPSIIFFSRVRDNPKNNTFYSNGSGGSISSVTSLTNWINTNITGVSGYSFRDFTCSGCSPLTLPLNFHLNTAKLENTSMKDPNTGDSIFKIKDHPELGVSFQLGMQHQSNSTYLSALNFDNAGVAHIGGIQLYFGDSVSIVFLLRARLHLLGNPSNKIIPKIDLNLGYIKLSPINYKPRYITFVIKDDGQINVHLKTPQVQLFEKIRQCFLVSSETNTNWFDYK
;
A
#
# COMPACT_ATOMS: atom_id res chain seq x y z
N ALA A 1 -24.41 -2.17 -14.41
CA ALA A 1 -24.57 -2.03 -12.95
C ALA A 1 -24.84 -0.56 -12.66
N PRO A 2 -25.77 -0.22 -11.76
CA PRO A 2 -26.22 1.16 -11.58
C PRO A 2 -25.04 2.03 -11.14
N ASP A 3 -24.99 3.25 -11.68
CA ASP A 3 -23.92 4.23 -11.49
C ASP A 3 -23.62 4.50 -10.01
N SER A 4 -22.61 3.83 -9.47
CA SER A 4 -21.87 4.30 -8.29
C SER A 4 -20.87 5.38 -8.69
N ARG A 5 -21.30 6.31 -9.56
CA ARG A 5 -20.51 7.47 -9.96
C ARG A 5 -20.78 8.55 -8.93
N PRO A 6 -19.76 9.25 -8.42
CA PRO A 6 -19.97 10.45 -7.64
C PRO A 6 -20.75 11.44 -8.52
N GLN A 7 -22.02 11.66 -8.20
CA GLN A 7 -22.87 12.63 -8.86
C GLN A 7 -22.57 13.99 -8.25
N GLY A 8 -21.89 14.86 -9.00
CA GLY A 8 -21.80 16.26 -8.65
C GLY A 8 -23.21 16.84 -8.66
N ALA A 9 -23.72 17.23 -7.49
CA ALA A 9 -24.94 18.00 -7.42
C ALA A 9 -24.65 19.40 -7.99
N ASP A 10 -24.98 19.60 -9.26
CA ASP A 10 -24.76 20.82 -10.03
C ASP A 10 -25.60 21.98 -9.48
N GLN A 11 -25.18 22.56 -8.36
CA GLN A 11 -25.73 23.82 -7.89
C GLN A 11 -25.00 24.96 -8.59
N ILE A 12 -25.76 25.80 -9.30
CA ILE A 12 -25.25 27.01 -9.95
C ILE A 12 -25.80 28.21 -9.19
N PHE A 13 -24.91 29.03 -8.64
CA PHE A 13 -25.27 30.30 -7.99
C PHE A 13 -24.50 31.44 -8.65
N GLY A 14 -25.19 32.21 -9.50
CA GLY A 14 -24.57 33.28 -10.29
C GLY A 14 -23.47 32.74 -11.20
N THR A 15 -22.24 33.16 -10.96
CA THR A 15 -21.06 32.67 -11.71
C THR A 15 -20.30 31.55 -10.99
N THR A 16 -20.85 30.97 -9.92
CA THR A 16 -20.21 29.87 -9.18
C THR A 16 -20.89 28.55 -9.49
N LYS A 17 -20.10 27.54 -9.86
CA LYS A 17 -20.52 26.15 -10.06
C LYS A 17 -19.94 25.27 -8.95
N TYR A 18 -20.78 24.47 -8.32
CA TYR A 18 -20.38 23.55 -7.24
C TYR A 18 -20.35 22.11 -7.76
N PHE A 19 -19.27 21.40 -7.47
CA PHE A 19 -19.10 19.98 -7.77
C PHE A 19 -18.69 19.26 -6.49
N THR A 20 -19.57 18.41 -5.99
CA THR A 20 -19.33 17.66 -4.76
C THR A 20 -19.30 16.16 -5.06
N PHE A 21 -18.15 15.53 -4.83
CA PHE A 21 -18.03 14.08 -4.78
C PHE A 21 -18.65 13.58 -3.47
N THR A 22 -19.63 12.69 -3.58
CA THR A 22 -20.33 12.12 -2.42
C THR A 22 -20.23 10.61 -2.40
N GLY A 23 -20.28 10.03 -1.20
CA GLY A 23 -20.16 8.59 -0.98
C GLY A 23 -18.71 8.11 -0.84
N SER A 24 -18.52 7.09 -0.01
CA SER A 24 -17.22 6.44 0.16
C SER A 24 -17.19 5.12 -0.57
N THR A 25 -16.04 4.77 -1.14
CA THR A 25 -15.81 3.51 -1.82
C THR A 25 -14.55 2.84 -1.28
N ASP A 26 -14.35 1.56 -1.64
CA ASP A 26 -13.19 0.80 -1.20
C ASP A 26 -12.32 0.39 -2.40
N LEU A 27 -11.02 0.60 -2.28
CA LEU A 27 -9.96 -0.05 -3.04
C LEU A 27 -9.45 -1.23 -2.20
N VAL A 28 -9.77 -2.46 -2.60
CA VAL A 28 -9.36 -3.66 -1.86
C VAL A 28 -8.38 -4.47 -2.68
N ALA A 29 -7.12 -4.49 -2.26
CA ALA A 29 -6.10 -5.39 -2.81
C ALA A 29 -6.10 -6.69 -2.00
N SER A 30 -6.55 -7.79 -2.60
CA SER A 30 -6.64 -9.08 -1.94
C SER A 30 -5.51 -9.99 -2.36
N SER A 31 -4.73 -10.50 -1.41
CA SER A 31 -3.65 -11.44 -1.72
C SER A 31 -4.18 -12.66 -2.46
N THR A 32 -3.54 -13.00 -3.58
CA THR A 32 -3.80 -14.23 -4.34
C THR A 32 -3.07 -15.43 -3.74
N GLN A 33 -2.18 -15.19 -2.79
CA GLN A 33 -1.37 -16.22 -2.15
C GLN A 33 -2.05 -16.70 -0.85
N PRO A 34 -2.01 -18.00 -0.54
CA PRO A 34 -2.63 -18.52 0.67
C PRO A 34 -1.87 -18.14 1.94
N SER A 35 -0.53 -18.21 1.89
CA SER A 35 0.34 -18.00 3.05
C SER A 35 1.74 -17.48 2.69
N ILE A 36 2.37 -16.75 3.61
CA ILE A 36 3.78 -16.36 3.63
C ILE A 36 4.43 -16.92 4.89
N ILE A 37 5.71 -17.28 4.82
CA ILE A 37 6.48 -17.80 5.94
C ILE A 37 7.64 -16.85 6.27
N PHE A 38 7.78 -16.43 7.54
CA PHE A 38 8.97 -15.75 8.04
C PHE A 38 9.71 -16.63 9.03
N PHE A 39 11.04 -16.55 9.01
CA PHE A 39 11.92 -17.24 9.94
C PHE A 39 12.70 -16.22 10.77
N SER A 40 13.15 -16.63 11.96
CA SER A 40 14.02 -15.81 12.80
C SER A 40 15.36 -15.50 12.11
N ARG A 41 15.90 -14.31 12.40
CA ARG A 41 17.28 -13.97 12.03
C ARG A 41 18.24 -14.82 12.86
N VAL A 42 19.25 -15.42 12.22
CA VAL A 42 20.34 -16.10 12.94
C VAL A 42 21.21 -15.02 13.58
N ARG A 43 21.51 -15.12 14.88
CA ARG A 43 22.34 -14.15 15.64
C ARG A 43 23.64 -13.77 14.92
N ASP A 44 24.25 -14.73 14.22
CA ASP A 44 25.57 -14.58 13.59
C ASP A 44 25.54 -14.43 12.06
N ASN A 45 24.36 -14.24 11.45
CA ASN A 45 24.27 -13.93 10.01
C ASN A 45 23.65 -12.54 9.81
N PRO A 46 24.45 -11.48 9.63
CA PRO A 46 23.97 -10.10 9.58
C PRO A 46 23.22 -9.75 8.29
N LYS A 47 23.12 -10.67 7.31
CA LYS A 47 22.42 -10.43 6.04
C LYS A 47 21.49 -11.60 5.67
N ASN A 48 20.19 -11.28 5.62
CA ASN A 48 19.17 -11.92 4.78
C ASN A 48 18.64 -13.31 5.23
N ASN A 49 17.43 -13.37 5.80
CA ASN A 49 16.90 -14.59 6.46
C ASN A 49 15.35 -14.77 6.33
N THR A 50 14.78 -14.68 5.13
CA THR A 50 13.35 -14.98 4.94
C THR A 50 13.14 -15.79 3.68
N PHE A 51 12.16 -16.69 3.73
CA PHE A 51 11.93 -17.72 2.73
C PHE A 51 10.46 -17.72 2.32
N TYR A 52 10.20 -17.64 1.01
CA TYR A 52 8.85 -17.76 0.48
C TYR A 52 8.50 -19.24 0.25
N SER A 53 7.27 -19.67 0.57
CA SER A 53 6.75 -20.96 0.11
C SER A 53 5.35 -20.76 -0.48
N ASN A 54 5.11 -21.32 -1.66
CA ASN A 54 3.83 -21.24 -2.36
C ASN A 54 2.78 -22.27 -1.85
N GLY A 55 2.96 -22.81 -0.65
CA GLY A 55 2.00 -23.73 -0.04
C GLY A 55 2.65 -24.68 0.97
N SER A 56 1.80 -25.34 1.76
CA SER A 56 2.19 -26.40 2.69
C SER A 56 2.95 -27.51 1.93
N GLY A 57 4.28 -27.60 2.11
CA GLY A 57 5.13 -28.61 1.44
C GLY A 57 5.76 -28.17 0.11
N GLY A 58 5.67 -26.89 -0.28
CA GLY A 58 6.32 -26.36 -1.48
C GLY A 58 7.85 -26.22 -1.35
N SER A 59 8.56 -26.31 -2.48
CA SER A 59 10.01 -26.09 -2.55
C SER A 59 10.38 -24.70 -2.02
N ILE A 60 11.35 -24.64 -1.09
CA ILE A 60 11.92 -23.40 -0.56
C ILE A 60 12.88 -22.85 -1.62
N SER A 61 12.44 -21.88 -2.40
CA SER A 61 13.30 -21.21 -3.38
C SER A 61 14.27 -20.24 -2.70
N SER A 62 15.50 -20.15 -3.19
CA SER A 62 16.63 -19.41 -2.63
C SER A 62 16.36 -17.91 -2.36
N VAL A 63 16.59 -17.49 -1.10
CA VAL A 63 17.13 -16.23 -0.51
C VAL A 63 17.03 -14.86 -1.24
N THR A 64 16.12 -14.62 -2.17
CA THR A 64 15.93 -13.28 -2.80
C THR A 64 14.57 -12.62 -2.51
N SER A 65 13.67 -13.22 -1.73
CA SER A 65 12.23 -12.90 -1.81
C SER A 65 11.59 -12.16 -0.62
N LEU A 66 12.37 -11.46 0.23
CA LEU A 66 11.83 -10.44 1.16
C LEU A 66 11.33 -9.18 0.47
N THR A 67 11.73 -9.01 -0.79
CA THR A 67 11.59 -7.78 -1.56
C THR A 67 10.48 -7.89 -2.58
N ASN A 68 9.74 -9.00 -2.60
CA ASN A 68 8.67 -9.19 -3.58
C ASN A 68 7.36 -8.59 -3.08
N TRP A 69 6.66 -7.95 -4.00
CA TRP A 69 5.30 -7.50 -3.77
C TRP A 69 4.39 -8.70 -3.47
N ILE A 70 3.43 -8.50 -2.57
CA ILE A 70 2.33 -9.46 -2.38
C ILE A 70 1.55 -9.48 -3.69
N ASN A 71 1.38 -10.67 -4.27
CA ASN A 71 0.53 -10.82 -5.44
C ASN A 71 -0.91 -10.56 -5.02
N THR A 72 -1.58 -9.60 -5.65
CA THR A 72 -2.92 -9.17 -5.28
C THR A 72 -3.86 -9.11 -6.47
N ASN A 73 -5.14 -9.36 -6.21
CA ASN A 73 -6.23 -8.99 -7.11
C ASN A 73 -6.90 -7.73 -6.57
N ILE A 74 -7.06 -6.72 -7.43
CA ILE A 74 -7.67 -5.44 -7.07
C ILE A 74 -9.18 -5.52 -7.31
N THR A 75 -9.97 -5.14 -6.30
CA THR A 75 -11.43 -5.11 -6.38
C THR A 75 -11.98 -3.81 -5.80
N GLY A 76 -13.21 -3.45 -6.20
CA GLY A 76 -13.91 -2.25 -5.74
C GLY A 76 -13.85 -1.08 -6.73
N VAL A 77 -14.42 0.06 -6.32
CA VAL A 77 -14.44 1.30 -7.11
C VAL A 77 -13.32 2.18 -6.61
N SER A 78 -12.15 2.06 -7.22
CA SER A 78 -10.92 2.68 -6.75
C SER A 78 -10.56 3.95 -7.52
N GLY A 79 -11.53 4.79 -7.91
CA GLY A 79 -11.26 5.85 -8.86
C GLY A 79 -12.20 7.04 -8.83
N TYR A 80 -11.78 8.10 -9.51
CA TYR A 80 -12.61 9.27 -9.80
C TYR A 80 -12.93 9.32 -11.28
N SER A 81 -14.17 9.67 -11.62
CA SER A 81 -14.58 9.99 -12.98
C SER A 81 -15.14 11.41 -13.00
N PHE A 82 -14.62 12.21 -13.93
CA PHE A 82 -15.02 13.59 -14.16
C PHE A 82 -15.74 13.65 -15.50
N ARG A 83 -16.95 14.22 -15.51
CA ARG A 83 -17.74 14.47 -16.71
C ARG A 83 -18.38 15.84 -16.59
N ASP A 84 -18.81 16.39 -17.72
CA ASP A 84 -19.64 17.61 -17.80
C ASP A 84 -19.00 18.90 -17.25
N PHE A 85 -17.68 18.87 -16.98
CA PHE A 85 -16.88 20.06 -16.69
C PHE A 85 -16.63 20.87 -17.96
N THR A 86 -17.45 21.87 -18.26
CA THR A 86 -17.31 22.70 -19.47
C THR A 86 -17.00 24.17 -19.15
N CYS A 87 -16.02 24.74 -19.88
CA CYS A 87 -15.57 26.13 -19.77
C CYS A 87 -14.81 26.52 -21.04
N SER A 88 -15.24 27.58 -21.74
CA SER A 88 -14.60 28.01 -23.00
C SER A 88 -13.41 28.94 -22.75
N GLY A 89 -12.24 28.58 -23.28
CA GLY A 89 -11.00 29.37 -23.18
C GLY A 89 -10.39 29.42 -21.78
N CYS A 90 -10.70 28.42 -20.94
CA CYS A 90 -10.25 28.32 -19.56
C CYS A 90 -8.96 27.47 -19.48
N SER A 91 -8.03 27.84 -18.61
CA SER A 91 -6.81 27.04 -18.40
C SER A 91 -7.14 25.70 -17.72
N PRO A 92 -6.27 24.68 -17.83
CA PRO A 92 -6.50 23.39 -17.17
C PRO A 92 -6.55 23.53 -15.66
N LEU A 93 -7.33 22.66 -15.02
CA LEU A 93 -7.49 22.59 -13.57
C LEU A 93 -6.73 21.36 -13.04
N THR A 94 -5.93 21.54 -12.00
CA THR A 94 -5.31 20.41 -11.28
C THR A 94 -6.05 20.18 -9.97
N LEU A 95 -6.57 18.98 -9.79
CA LEU A 95 -7.23 18.54 -8.57
C LEU A 95 -6.23 17.82 -7.65
N PRO A 96 -5.85 18.38 -6.50
CA PRO A 96 -4.88 17.76 -5.62
C PRO A 96 -5.47 16.54 -4.91
N LEU A 97 -4.71 15.46 -4.86
CA LEU A 97 -5.03 14.23 -4.13
C LEU A 97 -4.09 14.05 -2.95
N ASN A 98 -4.67 13.66 -1.83
CA ASN A 98 -3.90 13.26 -0.65
C ASN A 98 -4.29 11.84 -0.24
N PHE A 99 -3.32 11.14 0.32
CA PHE A 99 -3.53 9.91 1.05
C PHE A 99 -3.39 10.18 2.55
N HIS A 100 -4.38 9.76 3.32
CA HIS A 100 -4.42 9.88 4.77
C HIS A 100 -4.20 8.50 5.38
N LEU A 101 -3.07 8.32 6.08
CA LEU A 101 -2.72 7.08 6.74
C LEU A 101 -3.70 6.76 7.87
N ASN A 102 -4.09 5.50 8.01
CA ASN A 102 -4.85 5.04 9.17
C ASN A 102 -3.92 4.87 10.39
N THR A 103 -3.65 5.98 11.09
CA THR A 103 -2.81 5.99 12.30
C THR A 103 -3.41 5.25 13.48
N ALA A 104 -4.69 4.86 13.43
CA ALA A 104 -5.31 3.99 14.43
C ALA A 104 -4.86 2.54 14.27
N LYS A 105 -4.58 2.09 13.04
CA LYS A 105 -4.14 0.71 12.72
C LYS A 105 -2.65 0.58 12.46
N LEU A 106 -2.02 1.66 12.01
CA LEU A 106 -0.63 1.69 11.59
C LEU A 106 0.18 2.66 12.45
N GLU A 107 1.42 2.29 12.75
CA GLU A 107 2.37 3.12 13.49
C GLU A 107 3.65 3.28 12.69
N ASN A 108 4.15 4.51 12.55
CA ASN A 108 5.40 4.76 11.85
C ASN A 108 6.58 4.18 12.64
N THR A 109 7.42 3.41 11.98
CA THR A 109 8.61 2.79 12.60
C THR A 109 9.90 3.58 12.40
N SER A 110 9.86 4.65 11.61
CA SER A 110 11.02 5.36 11.07
C SER A 110 11.94 4.49 10.19
N MET A 111 11.57 3.23 9.92
CA MET A 111 12.25 2.35 8.99
C MET A 111 11.75 2.55 7.57
N LYS A 112 12.62 2.24 6.61
CA LYS A 112 12.36 2.32 5.18
C LYS A 112 12.60 0.97 4.54
N ASP A 113 11.76 0.61 3.57
CA ASP A 113 12.01 -0.55 2.71
C ASP A 113 13.31 -0.29 1.94
N PRO A 114 14.34 -1.16 2.07
CA PRO A 114 15.66 -0.90 1.50
C PRO A 114 15.67 -0.91 -0.04
N ASN A 115 14.63 -1.45 -0.69
CA ASN A 115 14.59 -1.57 -2.15
C ASN A 115 13.74 -0.48 -2.80
N THR A 116 12.73 0.02 -2.09
CA THR A 116 11.75 0.98 -2.66
C THR A 116 11.80 2.35 -1.99
N GLY A 117 12.39 2.44 -0.79
CA GLY A 117 12.39 3.66 0.01
C GLY A 117 11.04 3.99 0.66
N ASP A 118 10.05 3.09 0.56
CA ASP A 118 8.74 3.29 1.18
C ASP A 118 8.85 3.22 2.71
N SER A 119 8.05 4.00 3.43
CA SER A 119 7.94 3.88 4.89
C SER A 119 7.40 2.51 5.28
N ILE A 120 8.03 1.89 6.28
CA ILE A 120 7.51 0.68 6.92
C ILE A 120 6.67 1.09 8.12
N PHE A 121 5.41 0.68 8.13
CA PHE A 121 4.49 0.91 9.23
C PHE A 121 4.25 -0.37 10.00
N LYS A 122 4.37 -0.34 11.33
CA LYS A 122 4.02 -1.44 12.22
C LYS A 122 2.51 -1.62 12.23
N ILE A 123 2.07 -2.87 12.11
CA ILE A 123 0.65 -3.23 12.21
C ILE A 123 0.33 -3.37 13.70
N LYS A 124 -0.50 -2.50 14.27
CA LYS A 124 -0.69 -2.46 15.74
C LYS A 124 -1.29 -3.74 16.31
N ASP A 125 -2.22 -4.36 15.59
CA ASP A 125 -2.87 -5.61 16.01
C ASP A 125 -1.92 -6.83 15.92
N HIS A 126 -0.82 -6.70 15.15
CA HIS A 126 0.22 -7.71 14.94
C HIS A 126 1.61 -7.05 14.93
N PRO A 127 2.10 -6.57 16.09
CA PRO A 127 3.29 -5.70 16.18
C PRO A 127 4.59 -6.37 15.72
N GLU A 128 4.60 -7.69 15.60
CA GLU A 128 5.67 -8.47 14.98
C GLU A 128 5.82 -8.18 13.47
N LEU A 129 4.77 -7.68 12.82
CA LEU A 129 4.73 -7.36 11.39
C LEU A 129 4.70 -5.86 11.13
N GLY A 130 5.35 -5.50 10.03
CA GLY A 130 5.22 -4.22 9.36
C GLY A 130 4.69 -4.38 7.95
N VAL A 131 4.19 -3.28 7.39
CA VAL A 131 3.75 -3.17 6.01
C VAL A 131 4.41 -1.95 5.37
N SER A 132 4.92 -2.12 4.16
CA SER A 132 5.19 -1.00 3.25
C SER A 132 4.28 -1.13 2.04
N PHE A 133 3.91 -0.02 1.43
CA PHE A 133 3.01 -0.03 0.28
C PHE A 133 3.29 1.13 -0.67
N GLN A 134 2.91 0.91 -1.93
CA GLN A 134 2.91 1.93 -2.97
C GLN A 134 1.52 2.02 -3.58
N LEU A 135 1.08 3.26 -3.71
CA LEU A 135 -0.08 3.60 -4.53
C LEU A 135 0.38 3.76 -5.97
N GLY A 136 -0.48 3.42 -6.91
CA GLY A 136 -0.31 3.73 -8.31
C GLY A 136 -1.56 4.37 -8.86
N MET A 137 -1.42 4.94 -10.05
CA MET A 137 -2.53 5.47 -10.81
C MET A 137 -2.51 4.86 -12.20
N GLN A 138 -3.70 4.50 -12.67
CA GLN A 138 -3.94 4.14 -14.04
C GLN A 138 -4.84 5.20 -14.67
N HIS A 139 -4.36 5.75 -15.78
CA HIS A 139 -5.12 6.64 -16.64
C HIS A 139 -5.10 6.04 -18.04
N GLN A 140 -6.28 5.69 -18.56
CA GLN A 140 -6.42 4.97 -19.83
C GLN A 140 -5.59 3.66 -19.83
N SER A 141 -4.67 3.49 -20.78
CA SER A 141 -3.78 2.32 -20.90
C SER A 141 -2.46 2.45 -20.11
N ASN A 142 -2.21 3.58 -19.46
CA ASN A 142 -0.95 3.85 -18.79
C ASN A 142 -1.10 3.69 -17.28
N SER A 143 -0.32 2.78 -16.69
CA SER A 143 -0.25 2.54 -15.25
C SER A 143 1.12 2.90 -14.70
N THR A 144 1.16 3.74 -13.67
CA THR A 144 2.40 4.15 -13.02
C THR A 144 2.24 4.06 -11.50
N TYR A 145 3.20 3.42 -10.82
CA TYR A 145 3.29 3.45 -9.37
C TYR A 145 4.02 4.72 -8.93
N LEU A 146 3.53 5.32 -7.86
CA LEU A 146 4.14 6.48 -7.25
C LEU A 146 5.46 6.10 -6.56
N SER A 147 6.36 7.07 -6.48
CA SER A 147 7.52 6.98 -5.59
C SER A 147 7.09 6.88 -4.13
N ALA A 148 8.05 6.57 -3.27
CA ALA A 148 7.84 6.53 -1.83
C ALA A 148 7.11 7.79 -1.32
N LEU A 149 6.00 7.54 -0.61
CA LEU A 149 5.16 8.61 -0.09
C LEU A 149 5.86 9.33 1.05
N ASN A 150 5.80 10.66 1.02
CA ASN A 150 6.27 11.50 2.11
C ASN A 150 5.08 11.94 2.97
N PHE A 151 5.03 11.41 4.19
CA PHE A 151 3.97 11.69 5.15
C PHE A 151 4.38 12.84 6.06
N ASP A 152 3.46 13.77 6.28
CA ASP A 152 3.61 14.78 7.32
C ASP A 152 3.34 14.21 8.72
N ASN A 153 3.43 15.08 9.74
CA ASN A 153 3.21 14.69 11.14
C ASN A 153 1.76 14.26 11.44
N ALA A 154 0.80 14.63 10.59
CA ALA A 154 -0.59 14.22 10.70
C ALA A 154 -0.87 12.89 9.95
N GLY A 155 0.13 12.30 9.31
CA GLY A 155 -0.01 11.08 8.52
C GLY A 155 -0.64 11.33 7.15
N VAL A 156 -0.50 12.54 6.60
CA VAL A 156 -1.00 12.90 5.27
C VAL A 156 0.15 12.95 4.28
N ALA A 157 -0.03 12.30 3.13
CA ALA A 157 0.91 12.36 2.02
C ALA A 157 0.24 12.94 0.78
N HIS A 158 0.90 13.90 0.13
CA HIS A 158 0.46 14.37 -1.18
C HIS A 158 0.81 13.33 -2.24
N ILE A 159 -0.18 12.84 -2.97
CA ILE A 159 -0.01 11.75 -3.95
C ILE A 159 -0.11 12.24 -5.40
N GLY A 160 -0.06 13.56 -5.61
CA GLY A 160 -0.13 14.21 -6.92
C GLY A 160 -1.49 14.86 -7.17
N GLY A 161 -1.81 15.10 -8.43
CA GLY A 161 -3.09 15.70 -8.80
C GLY A 161 -3.57 15.27 -10.17
N ILE A 162 -4.88 15.35 -10.35
CA ILE A 162 -5.56 15.01 -11.59
C ILE A 162 -5.68 16.27 -12.42
N GLN A 163 -5.01 16.31 -13.58
CA GLN A 163 -5.19 17.41 -14.51
C GLN A 163 -6.47 17.18 -15.32
N LEU A 164 -7.37 18.16 -15.26
CA LEU A 164 -8.63 18.18 -15.98
C LEU A 164 -8.58 19.27 -17.05
N TYR A 165 -8.99 18.89 -18.25
CA TYR A 165 -9.28 19.80 -19.33
C TYR A 165 -10.80 19.92 -19.48
N PHE A 166 -11.29 21.15 -19.65
CA PHE A 166 -12.72 21.38 -19.76
C PHE A 166 -13.25 20.80 -21.07
N GLY A 167 -14.32 20.01 -20.97
CA GLY A 167 -14.92 19.24 -22.08
C GLY A 167 -14.49 17.78 -22.12
N ASP A 168 -13.45 17.39 -21.37
CA ASP A 168 -12.94 16.03 -21.38
C ASP A 168 -13.61 15.14 -20.33
N SER A 169 -13.65 13.84 -20.64
CA SER A 169 -13.96 12.81 -19.66
C SER A 169 -12.67 12.17 -19.16
N VAL A 170 -12.35 12.41 -17.89
CA VAL A 170 -11.16 11.82 -17.25
C VAL A 170 -11.61 10.78 -16.24
N SER A 171 -11.03 9.58 -16.32
CA SER A 171 -11.21 8.52 -15.34
C SER A 171 -9.86 8.04 -14.87
N ILE A 172 -9.64 8.07 -13.57
CA ILE A 172 -8.44 7.51 -12.95
C ILE A 172 -8.81 6.33 -12.08
N VAL A 173 -7.95 5.32 -12.04
CA VAL A 173 -8.09 4.15 -11.18
C VAL A 173 -6.84 4.04 -10.33
N PHE A 174 -7.00 3.92 -9.02
CA PHE A 174 -5.91 3.73 -8.09
C PHE A 174 -5.54 2.24 -8.03
N LEU A 175 -4.24 2.01 -7.95
CA LEU A 175 -3.61 0.71 -7.79
C LEU A 175 -2.95 0.66 -6.41
N LEU A 176 -2.82 -0.54 -5.85
CA LEU A 176 -2.12 -0.77 -4.60
C LEU A 176 -1.20 -1.97 -4.77
N ARG A 177 0.03 -1.85 -4.26
CA ARG A 177 0.91 -3.00 -4.00
C ARG A 177 1.55 -2.83 -2.64
N ALA A 178 1.81 -3.94 -1.96
CA ALA A 178 2.34 -3.93 -0.61
C ALA A 178 3.35 -5.05 -0.37
N ARG A 179 4.17 -4.88 0.66
CA ARG A 179 5.11 -5.88 1.19
C ARG A 179 4.91 -6.00 2.69
N LEU A 180 5.10 -7.21 3.20
CA LEU A 180 5.14 -7.46 4.65
C LEU A 180 6.59 -7.54 5.11
N HIS A 181 6.84 -7.03 6.30
CA HIS A 181 8.14 -6.96 6.94
C HIS A 181 8.06 -7.59 8.31
N LEU A 182 9.13 -8.25 8.72
CA LEU A 182 9.29 -8.72 10.09
C LEU A 182 10.04 -7.65 10.89
N LEU A 183 9.43 -7.14 11.97
CA LEU A 183 10.01 -6.03 12.76
C LEU A 183 10.83 -6.49 13.97
N GLY A 184 10.65 -7.73 14.40
CA GLY A 184 11.34 -8.30 15.55
C GLY A 184 11.68 -9.77 15.35
N ASN A 185 12.17 -10.41 16.41
CA ASN A 185 12.35 -11.86 16.36
C ASN A 185 10.98 -12.54 16.35
N PRO A 186 10.72 -13.45 15.41
CA PRO A 186 9.46 -14.18 15.36
C PRO A 186 9.43 -15.20 16.49
N SER A 187 8.29 -15.32 17.15
CA SER A 187 7.93 -16.50 17.93
C SER A 187 7.12 -17.45 17.05
N ASN A 188 7.19 -18.75 17.32
CA ASN A 188 6.36 -19.74 16.62
C ASN A 188 4.88 -19.38 16.72
N LYS A 189 4.30 -18.84 15.63
CA LYS A 189 2.96 -18.26 15.60
C LYS A 189 2.39 -18.27 14.19
N ILE A 190 1.09 -18.48 14.08
CA ILE A 190 0.35 -18.29 12.84
C ILE A 190 -0.53 -17.04 13.01
N ILE A 191 -0.38 -16.09 12.09
CA ILE A 191 -1.19 -14.89 11.98
C ILE A 191 -2.20 -15.15 10.84
N PRO A 192 -3.51 -15.09 11.10
CA PRO A 192 -4.52 -15.32 10.08
C PRO A 192 -4.45 -14.24 8.99
N LYS A 193 -5.20 -14.44 7.89
CA LYS A 193 -5.43 -13.37 6.93
C LYS A 193 -6.11 -12.19 7.63
N ILE A 194 -5.60 -10.99 7.42
CA ILE A 194 -6.18 -9.76 7.97
C ILE A 194 -6.68 -8.85 6.85
N ASP A 195 -7.79 -8.15 7.10
CA ASP A 195 -8.21 -7.01 6.30
C ASP A 195 -7.61 -5.75 6.92
N LEU A 196 -6.49 -5.31 6.36
CA LEU A 196 -5.73 -4.19 6.87
C LEU A 196 -6.15 -2.90 6.16
N ASN A 197 -6.85 -2.02 6.88
CA ASN A 197 -7.13 -0.66 6.42
C ASN A 197 -5.84 0.18 6.53
N LEU A 198 -5.29 0.57 5.37
CA LEU A 198 -4.07 1.37 5.27
C LEU A 198 -4.34 2.87 5.44
N GLY A 199 -5.55 3.32 5.14
CA GLY A 199 -5.90 4.74 5.05
C GLY A 199 -6.96 5.00 4.01
N TYR A 200 -7.02 6.25 3.55
CA TYR A 200 -7.95 6.64 2.49
C TYR A 200 -7.35 7.71 1.57
N ILE A 201 -7.78 7.69 0.30
CA ILE A 201 -7.48 8.72 -0.69
C ILE A 201 -8.64 9.71 -0.73
N LYS A 202 -8.31 11.00 -0.73
CA LYS A 202 -9.30 12.07 -0.76
C LYS A 202 -8.83 13.24 -1.62
N LEU A 203 -9.76 13.84 -2.36
CA LEU A 203 -9.50 15.08 -3.08
C LEU A 203 -9.46 16.27 -2.11
N SER A 204 -8.49 17.16 -2.32
CA SER A 204 -8.47 18.43 -1.60
C SER A 204 -9.54 19.36 -2.17
N PRO A 205 -10.29 20.07 -1.30
CA PRO A 205 -11.23 21.07 -1.78
C PRO A 205 -10.48 22.19 -2.51
N ILE A 206 -11.03 22.64 -3.64
CA ILE A 206 -10.42 23.71 -4.43
C ILE A 206 -11.49 24.71 -4.91
N ASN A 207 -11.12 25.98 -4.87
CA ASN A 207 -11.86 27.08 -5.49
C ASN A 207 -11.03 27.57 -6.68
N TYR A 208 -11.47 27.27 -7.89
CA TYR A 208 -10.75 27.58 -9.11
C TYR A 208 -11.51 28.58 -9.97
N LYS A 209 -10.87 29.70 -10.30
CA LYS A 209 -11.48 30.79 -11.06
C LYS A 209 -10.67 31.06 -12.33
N PRO A 210 -10.91 30.32 -13.43
CA PRO A 210 -10.17 30.51 -14.67
C PRO A 210 -10.53 31.83 -15.39
N ARG A 211 -11.76 32.32 -15.22
CA ARG A 211 -12.28 33.57 -15.82
C ARG A 211 -13.37 34.20 -14.94
N TYR A 212 -14.55 34.45 -15.51
CA TYR A 212 -15.72 34.99 -14.81
C TYR A 212 -16.46 33.95 -13.99
N ILE A 213 -16.20 32.66 -14.23
CA ILE A 213 -16.81 31.53 -13.54
C ILE A 213 -15.87 31.04 -12.44
N THR A 214 -16.42 30.70 -11.28
CA THR A 214 -15.73 30.03 -10.18
C THR A 214 -16.22 28.59 -10.08
N PHE A 215 -15.30 27.63 -10.04
CA PHE A 215 -15.55 26.22 -9.78
C PHE A 215 -15.18 25.92 -8.33
N VAL A 216 -16.16 25.47 -7.55
CA VAL A 216 -15.96 25.02 -6.17
C VAL A 216 -16.08 23.51 -6.17
N ILE A 217 -14.97 22.82 -5.93
CA ILE A 217 -14.90 21.37 -6.03
C ILE A 217 -14.59 20.82 -4.65
N LYS A 218 -15.44 19.91 -4.18
CA LYS A 218 -15.38 19.30 -2.86
C LYS A 218 -15.51 17.81 -2.96
N ASP A 219 -14.98 17.13 -1.97
CA ASP A 219 -15.11 15.69 -1.81
C ASP A 219 -15.56 15.42 -0.38
N ASP A 220 -16.84 15.12 -0.23
CA ASP A 220 -17.46 14.74 1.04
C ASP A 220 -17.35 13.21 1.26
N GLY A 221 -16.83 12.48 0.27
CA GLY A 221 -16.52 11.07 0.34
C GLY A 221 -15.05 10.79 0.69
N GLN A 222 -14.64 9.57 0.36
CA GLN A 222 -13.25 9.10 0.36
C GLN A 222 -13.15 7.70 -0.28
N ILE A 223 -11.97 7.34 -0.76
CA ILE A 223 -11.68 5.98 -1.22
C ILE A 223 -10.84 5.29 -0.15
N ASN A 224 -11.44 4.38 0.62
CA ASN A 224 -10.71 3.61 1.63
C ASN A 224 -9.77 2.62 0.95
N VAL A 225 -8.57 2.46 1.49
CA VAL A 225 -7.53 1.61 0.91
C VAL A 225 -7.25 0.44 1.84
N HIS A 226 -7.55 -0.77 1.36
CA HIS A 226 -7.48 -2.00 2.12
C HIS A 226 -6.52 -3.00 1.48
N LEU A 227 -5.75 -3.67 2.32
CA LEU A 227 -4.93 -4.83 1.96
C LEU A 227 -5.46 -6.06 2.70
N LYS A 228 -6.03 -7.03 1.97
CA LYS A 228 -6.30 -8.35 2.53
C LYS A 228 -5.05 -9.22 2.40
N THR A 229 -4.35 -9.42 3.51
CA THR A 229 -3.05 -10.11 3.52
C THR A 229 -3.19 -11.62 3.30
N PRO A 230 -2.12 -12.30 2.86
CA PRO A 230 -2.03 -13.75 3.05
C PRO A 230 -1.94 -14.09 4.54
N GLN A 231 -2.16 -15.36 4.88
CA GLN A 231 -1.81 -15.86 6.22
C GLN A 231 -0.30 -15.74 6.42
N VAL A 232 0.17 -15.45 7.63
CA VAL A 232 1.60 -15.39 7.92
C VAL A 232 1.97 -16.46 8.94
N GLN A 233 2.97 -17.26 8.64
CA GLN A 233 3.54 -18.24 9.55
C GLN A 233 4.91 -17.77 10.00
N LEU A 234 5.11 -17.69 11.30
CA LEU A 234 6.33 -17.26 11.94
C LEU A 234 6.99 -18.47 12.58
N PHE A 235 8.25 -18.72 12.24
CA PHE A 235 9.04 -19.81 12.80
C PHE A 235 10.32 -19.28 13.45
N GLU A 236 10.53 -19.66 14.69
CA GLU A 236 11.80 -19.47 15.37
C GLU A 236 12.73 -20.64 15.02
N LYS A 237 13.82 -20.37 14.31
CA LYS A 237 14.85 -21.37 14.03
C LYS A 237 15.83 -21.45 15.18
N ILE A 238 15.76 -22.51 15.98
CA ILE A 238 16.80 -22.89 16.93
C ILE A 238 17.81 -23.76 16.18
N ARG A 239 19.10 -23.41 16.22
CA ARG A 239 20.15 -24.36 15.83
C ARG A 239 20.29 -25.37 16.96
N GLN A 240 19.89 -26.62 16.74
CA GLN A 240 20.33 -27.72 17.59
C GLN A 240 21.67 -28.22 17.03
N CYS A 241 22.77 -27.95 17.73
CA CYS A 241 24.02 -28.67 17.51
C CYS A 241 23.87 -30.04 18.19
N PHE A 242 23.78 -31.11 17.41
CA PHE A 242 24.01 -32.44 17.93
C PHE A 242 25.53 -32.66 17.93
N LEU A 243 26.15 -32.78 19.10
CA LEU A 243 27.46 -33.42 19.20
C LEU A 243 27.23 -34.89 18.83
N VAL A 244 27.66 -35.29 17.63
CA VAL A 244 27.78 -36.70 17.30
C VAL A 244 28.99 -37.21 18.06
N SER A 245 28.79 -37.70 19.28
CA SER A 245 29.83 -38.38 20.05
C SER A 245 30.07 -39.78 19.47
N SER A 246 30.67 -39.85 18.29
CA SER A 246 31.18 -41.12 17.75
C SER A 246 32.40 -40.93 16.84
N GLU A 247 33.24 -39.93 17.13
CA GLU A 247 34.63 -39.98 16.69
C GLU A 247 35.48 -40.34 17.90
N THR A 248 35.85 -41.63 17.96
CA THR A 248 36.97 -42.06 18.78
C THR A 248 38.18 -41.23 18.37
N ASN A 249 38.69 -40.42 19.32
CA ASN A 249 40.00 -39.79 19.25
C ASN A 249 41.04 -40.80 18.74
N THR A 250 41.44 -40.63 17.50
CA THR A 250 42.81 -40.94 17.09
C THR A 250 43.44 -39.60 16.82
N ASN A 251 44.49 -39.33 17.60
CA ASN A 251 45.59 -38.36 17.45
C ASN A 251 45.63 -37.72 16.05
N TRP A 252 45.96 -36.44 15.86
CA TRP A 252 47.35 -35.96 15.80
C TRP A 252 47.39 -34.46 16.12
N PHE A 253 48.15 -34.11 17.16
CA PHE A 253 48.86 -32.84 17.20
C PHE A 253 49.83 -32.80 16.00
N ASP A 254 49.85 -31.71 15.25
CA ASP A 254 51.12 -31.10 14.87
C ASP A 254 50.92 -29.67 14.37
N TYR A 255 51.58 -28.76 15.09
CA TYR A 255 51.86 -27.38 14.69
C TYR A 255 52.92 -27.38 13.59
N LYS A 256 52.69 -26.66 12.50
CA LYS A 256 53.70 -25.85 11.81
C LYS A 256 53.07 -24.60 11.21
#